data_AF-A0AB34AJR9-F1
#
_entry.id   AF-A0AB34AJR9-F1
#
_cell.length_a   1.000
_cell.length_b   1.000
_cell.length_c   1.000
_cell.angle_alpha   90.00
_cell.angle_beta   90.00
_cell.angle_gamma   90.00
#
_symmetry.space_group_name_H-M   'P 1'
#
loop_
_entity.id
_entity.type
_entity.pdbx_description
1 polymer ?
#
loop_
_entity_poly.entity_id
_entity_poly.type
_entity_poly.pdbx_seq_one_letter_code
_entity_poly.pdbx_strand_id
1 'polypeptide(L)'
;MSMPNIVMLILTIIMLLFVFVFGLLLDKPVIYMFIALFVHSTLLFIIRYFWQGKEFGQAFTHSFDLITITIVIIFTILKVQKAKSSE
;
A
#
# COMPACT_ATOMS: atom_id res chain seq x y z
N MET A 1 3.85 -4.05 23.94
CA MET A 1 3.17 -3.61 22.69
C MET A 1 1.66 -3.70 22.92
N SER A 2 0.88 -2.71 22.51
CA SER A 2 -0.58 -2.81 22.55
C SER A 2 -1.09 -3.77 21.48
N MET A 3 -2.22 -4.44 21.72
CA MET A 3 -2.84 -5.35 20.75
C MET A 3 -2.96 -4.78 19.32
N PRO A 4 -3.44 -3.55 19.10
CA PRO A 4 -3.52 -2.99 17.74
C PRO A 4 -2.14 -2.84 17.08
N ASN A 5 -1.07 -2.56 17.84
CA ASN A 5 0.27 -2.48 17.29
C ASN A 5 0.80 -3.84 16.83
N ILE A 6 0.45 -4.92 17.52
CA ILE A 6 0.80 -6.29 17.12
C ILE A 6 0.08 -6.67 15.82
N VAL A 7 -1.21 -6.36 15.72
CA VAL A 7 -2.01 -6.62 14.51
C VAL A 7 -1.48 -5.83 13.30
N MET A 8 -1.16 -4.55 13.48
CA MET A 8 -0.54 -3.73 12.43
C MET A 8 0.79 -4.33 11.97
N LEU A 9 1.63 -4.80 12.90
CA LEU A 9 2.92 -5.41 12.59
C LEU A 9 2.75 -6.70 11.79
N ILE A 10 1.81 -7.57 12.17
CA ILE A 10 1.48 -8.80 11.43
C ILE A 10 1.02 -8.45 10.01
N LEU A 11 0.13 -7.46 9.86
CA LEU A 11 -0.33 -6.99 8.55
C LEU A 11 0.82 -6.50 7.68
N THR A 12 1.78 -5.78 8.26
CA THR A 12 2.95 -5.28 7.52
C THR A 12 3.87 -6.42 7.08
N ILE A 13 4.09 -7.44 7.93
CA ILE A 13 4.86 -8.64 7.56
C ILE A 13 4.19 -9.38 6.41
N ILE A 14 2.88 -9.60 6.48
CA ILE A 14 2.12 -10.27 5.42
C ILE A 14 2.20 -9.48 4.11
N MET A 15 2.09 -8.16 4.17
CA MET A 15 2.18 -7.30 3.01
C MET A 15 3.58 -7.35 2.37
N LEU A 16 4.65 -7.29 3.18
CA LEU A 16 6.02 -7.44 2.70
C LEU A 16 6.24 -8.78 2.00
N LEU A 17 5.76 -9.88 2.59
CA LEU A 17 5.82 -11.21 1.97
C LEU A 17 5.06 -11.23 0.64
N PHE A 18 3.88 -10.63 0.59
CA PHE A 18 3.09 -10.53 -0.64
C PHE A 18 3.85 -9.77 -1.73
N VAL A 19 4.39 -8.58 -1.43
CA VAL A 19 5.15 -7.79 -2.41
C VAL A 19 6.41 -8.51 -2.85
N PHE A 20 7.12 -9.17 -1.94
CA PHE A 20 8.32 -9.94 -2.26
C PHE A 20 8.01 -11.10 -3.22
N VAL A 21 6.99 -11.91 -2.90
CA VAL A 21 6.63 -13.09 -3.71
C VAL A 21 6.01 -12.67 -5.04
N PHE A 22 5.02 -11.79 -5.03
CA PHE A 22 4.29 -11.41 -6.24
C PHE A 22 5.07 -10.44 -7.13
N GLY A 23 5.84 -9.52 -6.53
CA GLY A 23 6.64 -8.55 -7.24
C GLY A 23 7.96 -9.13 -7.76
N LEU A 24 8.76 -9.78 -6.90
CA LEU A 24 10.11 -10.22 -7.27
C LEU A 24 10.18 -11.66 -7.80
N LEU A 25 9.37 -12.59 -7.27
CA LEU A 25 9.46 -14.01 -7.69
C LEU A 25 8.56 -14.33 -8.88
N LEU A 26 7.37 -13.71 -8.95
CA LEU A 26 6.35 -14.02 -9.95
C LEU A 26 6.26 -12.97 -11.08
N ASP A 27 7.08 -11.92 -11.03
CA ASP A 27 7.12 -10.81 -11.99
C ASP A 27 5.70 -10.29 -12.35
N LYS A 28 4.80 -10.27 -11.35
CA LYS A 28 3.41 -9.90 -11.61
C LYS A 28 3.32 -8.41 -11.93
N PRO A 29 2.32 -8.01 -12.73
CA PRO A 29 2.12 -6.62 -13.07
C PRO A 29 2.05 -5.72 -11.83
N VAL A 30 2.69 -4.56 -11.92
CA VAL A 30 2.77 -3.54 -10.86
C VAL A 30 1.39 -3.15 -10.30
N ILE A 31 0.32 -3.31 -11.09
CA ILE A 31 -1.07 -3.08 -10.67
C ILE A 31 -1.46 -3.91 -9.44
N TYR A 32 -0.98 -5.16 -9.32
CA TYR A 32 -1.29 -6.02 -8.18
C TYR A 32 -0.60 -5.54 -6.89
N MET A 33 0.61 -5.01 -7.01
CA MET A 33 1.33 -4.39 -5.89
C MET A 33 0.63 -3.11 -5.44
N PHE A 34 0.10 -2.32 -6.38
CA PHE A 34 -0.68 -1.12 -6.06
C PHE A 34 -1.97 -1.45 -5.30
N ILE A 35 -2.73 -2.44 -5.79
CA ILE A 35 -3.96 -2.88 -5.10
C ILE A 35 -3.64 -3.39 -3.70
N ALA A 36 -2.57 -4.18 -3.54
CA ALA A 36 -2.15 -4.69 -2.24
C ALA A 36 -1.73 -3.57 -1.26
N LEU A 37 -0.95 -2.58 -1.74
CA LEU A 37 -0.60 -1.39 -0.97
C LEU A 37 -1.86 -0.62 -0.52
N PHE A 38 -2.81 -0.41 -1.43
CA PHE A 38 -4.04 0.30 -1.13
C PHE A 38 -4.89 -0.40 -0.07
N VAL A 39 -5.06 -1.72 -0.20
CA VAL A 39 -5.78 -2.55 0.78
C VAL A 39 -5.05 -2.51 2.14
N HIS A 40 -3.72 -2.65 2.15
CA HIS A 40 -2.92 -2.59 3.37
C HIS A 40 -3.08 -1.24 4.08
N SER A 41 -2.96 -0.12 3.37
CA SER A 41 -3.18 1.22 3.90
C SER A 41 -4.59 1.41 4.46
N THR A 42 -5.61 0.88 3.78
CA THR A 42 -7.00 0.93 4.25
C THR A 42 -7.19 0.14 5.54
N LEU A 43 -6.58 -1.04 5.67
CA LEU A 43 -6.63 -1.84 6.89
C LEU A 43 -5.93 -1.16 8.07
N LEU A 44 -4.75 -0.56 7.83
CA LEU A 44 -4.06 0.23 8.85
C LEU A 44 -4.89 1.44 9.27
N PHE A 45 -5.58 2.09 8.33
CA PHE A 45 -6.47 3.20 8.63
C PHE A 45 -7.61 2.78 9.55
N ILE A 46 -8.28 1.66 9.25
CA ILE A 46 -9.37 1.12 10.06
C ILE A 46 -8.88 0.84 11.49
N ILE A 47 -7.71 0.21 11.65
CA ILE A 47 -7.16 -0.07 12.98
C ILE A 47 -6.85 1.24 13.73
N ARG A 48 -6.24 2.22 13.07
CA ARG A 48 -5.87 3.48 13.74
C ARG A 48 -7.08 4.33 14.10
N TYR A 49 -8.07 4.40 13.22
CA TYR A 49 -9.26 5.21 13.43
C TYR A 49 -10.23 4.55 14.42
N PHE A 50 -10.62 3.29 14.18
CA PHE A 50 -11.63 2.62 14.99
C PHE A 50 -11.09 1.96 16.25
N TRP A 51 -9.86 1.41 16.23
CA TRP A 51 -9.32 0.69 17.39
C TRP A 51 -8.44 1.57 18.27
N GLN A 52 -7.59 2.40 17.68
CA GLN A 52 -6.72 3.30 18.45
C GLN A 52 -7.37 4.65 18.78
N GLY A 53 -8.54 4.95 18.22
CA GLY A 53 -9.26 6.20 18.45
C GLY A 53 -8.50 7.44 17.98
N LYS A 54 -7.60 7.30 16.99
CA LYS A 54 -6.90 8.46 16.42
C LYS A 54 -7.85 9.32 15.62
N GLU A 55 -7.60 10.63 15.61
CA GLU A 55 -8.34 11.55 14.74
C GLU A 55 -8.22 11.15 13.27
N PHE A 56 -9.28 11.40 12.49
CA PHE A 56 -9.38 11.01 11.09
C PHE A 56 -8.14 11.43 10.28
N GLY A 57 -7.73 12.69 10.37
CA GLY A 57 -6.57 13.22 9.65
C GLY A 57 -5.25 12.54 10.04
N GLN A 58 -5.07 12.24 11.32
CA GLN A 58 -3.88 11.53 11.80
C GLN A 58 -3.91 10.04 11.39
N ALA A 59 -5.05 9.38 11.53
CA ALA A 59 -5.22 8.00 11.10
C ALA A 59 -4.97 7.87 9.59
N PHE A 60 -5.49 8.81 8.80
CA PHE A 60 -5.36 8.82 7.35
C PHE A 60 -3.90 9.02 6.90
N THR A 61 -3.26 10.11 7.34
CA THR A 61 -1.89 10.44 6.94
C THR A 61 -0.85 9.41 7.38
N HIS A 62 -1.03 8.79 8.55
CA HIS A 62 -0.13 7.73 8.97
C HIS A 62 -0.33 6.41 8.20
N SER A 63 -1.53 6.16 7.66
CA SER A 63 -1.90 4.86 7.05
C SER A 63 -1.70 4.82 5.55
N PHE A 64 -1.94 5.96 4.90
CA PHE A 64 -1.67 6.14 3.50
C PHE A 64 -0.30 6.79 3.37
N ASP A 65 0.66 6.01 2.90
CA ASP A 65 1.90 6.58 2.39
C ASP A 65 1.61 7.25 1.04
N LEU A 66 1.07 8.46 1.12
CA LEU A 66 0.62 9.26 -0.01
C LEU A 66 1.75 9.48 -1.03
N ILE A 67 3.00 9.45 -0.57
CA ILE A 67 4.19 9.54 -1.43
C ILE A 67 4.27 8.30 -2.31
N THR A 68 4.21 7.11 -1.72
CA THR A 68 4.24 5.84 -2.45
C THR A 68 3.08 5.72 -3.45
N ILE A 69 1.87 6.12 -3.06
CA ILE A 69 0.71 6.13 -3.96
C ILE A 69 0.91 7.09 -5.13
N THR A 70 1.40 8.31 -4.86
CA THR A 70 1.68 9.31 -5.89
C THR A 70 2.74 8.82 -6.88
N ILE A 71 3.82 8.21 -6.37
CA ILE A 71 4.89 7.65 -7.21
C ILE A 71 4.34 6.55 -8.12
N VAL A 72 3.50 5.63 -7.61
CA VAL A 72 2.94 4.56 -8.44
C VAL A 72 1.99 5.10 -9.52
N ILE A 73 1.18 6.12 -9.20
CA ILE A 73 0.32 6.79 -10.18
C ILE A 73 1.17 7.42 -11.30
N ILE A 74 2.21 8.18 -10.94
CA ILE A 74 3.13 8.80 -11.91
C ILE A 74 3.80 7.72 -12.77
N PHE A 75 4.32 6.66 -12.16
CA PHE A 75 5.01 5.58 -12.87
C PHE A 75 4.07 4.84 -13.84
N THR A 76 2.81 4.64 -13.44
CA THR A 76 1.77 4.03 -14.30
C THR A 76 1.46 4.91 -15.50
N ILE A 77 1.28 6.23 -15.29
CA ILE A 77 1.06 7.20 -16.38
C ILE A 77 2.24 7.19 -17.36
N LEU A 78 3.48 7.23 -16.86
CA LEU A 78 4.68 7.23 -17.70
C LEU A 78 4.82 5.92 -18.51
N LYS A 79 4.53 4.76 -17.90
CA LYS A 79 4.55 3.47 -18.60
C LYS A 79 3.50 3.41 -19.71
N VAL A 80 2.28 3.90 -19.45
CA VAL A 80 1.20 3.93 -20.45
C VAL A 80 1.53 4.88 -21.60
N GLN A 81 2.08 6.06 -21.31
CA GLN A 81 2.52 7.00 -22.35
C GLN A 81 3.65 6.43 -23.20
N LYS A 82 4.62 5.75 -22.59
CA LYS A 82 5.73 5.12 -23.32
C LYS A 82 5.25 3.96 -24.20
N ALA A 83 4.29 3.17 -23.74
CA ALA A 83 3.67 2.12 -24.56
C ALA A 83 2.94 2.71 -25.78
N LYS A 84 2.22 3.83 -25.59
CA LYS A 84 1.50 4.53 -26.67
C LYS A 84 2.41 5.26 -27.66
N SER A 85 3.62 5.63 -27.24
CA SER A 85 4.61 6.29 -28.11
C SER A 85 5.45 5.30 -28.94
N SER A 86 5.30 3.99 -28.69
CA SER A 86 6.08 2.94 -29.34
C SER A 86 5.24 2.10 -30.32
N GLU A 87 3.97 2.46 -30.51
CA GLU A 87 3.12 2.13 -31.67
C GLU A 87 3.19 3.27 -32.71
#